data_AF-A0AAD9FYM2-F1
#
_entry.id   AF-A0AAD9FYM2-F1
#
_cell.length_a   1.000
_cell.length_b   1.000
_cell.length_c   1.000
_cell.angle_alpha   90.00
_cell.angle_beta   90.00
_cell.angle_gamma   90.00
#
_symmetry.space_group_name_H-M   'P 1'
#
loop_
_entity.id
_entity.type
_entity.pdbx_description
1 polymer ?
#
loop_
_entity_poly.entity_id
_entity_poly.type
_entity_poly.pdbx_seq_one_letter_code
_entity_poly.pdbx_strand_id
1 'polypeptide(L)'
;MKRMTDKLTTENPGMTENEIWGLVCAQFYGEDRDELVDGLTEEQVIGRVRRARRRYYGGNIHGVVEVPPFSKVTDSAIPFFRFHFSSAFSKVTDSAIPFFRFHFVSAHQNPKKPAERILGWAHPALKELLFYDSISLFVDGTFRCVPRGFHQCLILMVDDPARNMFTPVYFVLCTSRTETTYSDILHLISRDTEKKMTPAEIVCDFEFGLISAVQQAFPNAEVVGCFFHFKQALHRRMKFEHITEKEILIAMTPGCLDILTVIDPQFIDPKGIAWVKLEIKGRCATKGCAYSTRQWRNFWRYFHRIWLRKYSVSEWNVFGIANTIVARTNNPLERFNREMNAAFKPHPSLRHFVATIAKMSTEYARKMSNITRGLRQKKKRLPRIDLPMSPDFDAFEVPAESDVEDEVSSDSDEFKESICSSSDVDDTLDSNSDDDLPSGEVVVESLEPETEQHAVGYDFSLDYSGSEDYGEETSDN
;
A
#
# COMPACT_ATOMS: atom_id res chain seq x y z
N MET A 1 -30.73 -33.72 -24.08
CA MET A 1 -30.66 -32.29 -23.70
C MET A 1 -29.80 -32.00 -22.46
N LYS A 2 -30.21 -32.37 -21.22
CA LYS A 2 -29.47 -32.03 -19.96
C LYS A 2 -27.93 -32.22 -20.00
N ARG A 3 -27.46 -33.41 -20.40
CA ARG A 3 -26.01 -33.73 -20.50
C ARG A 3 -25.28 -32.88 -21.55
N MET A 4 -25.94 -32.59 -22.67
CA MET A 4 -25.36 -31.77 -23.75
C MET A 4 -25.26 -30.31 -23.32
N THR A 5 -26.31 -29.77 -22.68
CA THR A 5 -26.29 -28.43 -22.09
C THR A 5 -25.13 -28.28 -21.11
N ASP A 6 -24.95 -29.25 -20.21
CA ASP A 6 -23.83 -29.23 -19.25
C ASP A 6 -22.48 -29.24 -19.98
N LYS A 7 -22.31 -30.14 -20.97
CA LYS A 7 -21.08 -30.28 -21.77
C LYS A 7 -20.72 -28.98 -22.50
N LEU A 8 -21.66 -28.40 -23.25
CA LEU A 8 -21.45 -27.14 -23.97
C LEU A 8 -21.11 -25.98 -23.02
N THR A 9 -21.77 -25.94 -21.86
CA THR A 9 -21.53 -24.90 -20.84
C THR A 9 -20.12 -24.98 -20.24
N THR A 10 -19.59 -26.20 -20.05
CA THR A 10 -18.26 -26.43 -19.49
C THR A 10 -17.14 -26.35 -20.52
N GLU A 11 -17.39 -26.73 -21.77
CA GLU A 11 -16.35 -26.74 -22.81
C GLU A 11 -16.22 -25.38 -23.51
N ASN A 12 -17.28 -24.57 -23.56
CA ASN A 12 -17.32 -23.28 -24.26
C ASN A 12 -17.86 -22.14 -23.38
N PRO A 13 -17.14 -21.72 -22.33
CA PRO A 13 -17.62 -20.70 -21.39
C PRO A 13 -17.85 -19.31 -22.01
N GLY A 14 -17.29 -19.03 -23.19
CA GLY A 14 -17.50 -17.78 -23.94
C GLY A 14 -18.79 -17.70 -24.75
N MET A 15 -19.50 -18.83 -24.99
CA MET A 15 -20.77 -18.81 -25.71
C MET A 15 -21.87 -18.14 -24.88
N THR A 16 -22.77 -17.41 -25.51
CA THR A 16 -23.94 -16.83 -24.84
C THR A 16 -24.97 -17.93 -24.48
N GLU A 17 -25.87 -17.62 -23.55
CA GLU A 17 -26.94 -18.54 -23.14
C GLU A 17 -27.83 -18.93 -24.33
N ASN A 18 -28.07 -17.99 -25.24
CA ASN A 18 -28.90 -18.15 -26.44
C ASN A 18 -28.21 -18.99 -27.52
N GLU A 19 -26.88 -18.88 -27.68
CA GLU A 19 -26.11 -19.74 -28.59
C GLU A 19 -26.11 -21.20 -28.13
N ILE A 20 -25.96 -21.44 -26.82
CA ILE A 20 -26.03 -22.79 -26.25
C ILE A 20 -27.45 -23.36 -26.44
N TRP A 21 -28.49 -22.55 -26.25
CA TRP A 21 -29.87 -22.95 -26.54
C TRP A 21 -30.06 -23.32 -28.01
N GLY A 22 -29.61 -22.48 -28.94
CA GLY A 22 -29.70 -22.75 -30.38
C GLY A 22 -29.03 -24.06 -30.80
N LEU A 23 -27.84 -24.36 -30.27
CA LEU A 23 -27.14 -25.62 -30.54
C LEU A 23 -27.86 -26.84 -29.95
N VAL A 24 -28.37 -26.71 -28.72
CA VAL A 24 -29.15 -27.78 -28.08
C VAL A 24 -30.47 -28.00 -28.84
N CYS A 25 -31.10 -26.96 -29.35
CA CYS A 25 -32.31 -27.07 -30.16
C CYS A 25 -32.05 -27.71 -31.50
N ALA A 26 -31.07 -27.22 -32.27
CA ALA A 26 -30.74 -27.76 -33.58
C ALA A 26 -30.44 -29.27 -33.52
N GLN A 27 -29.79 -29.72 -32.45
CA GLN A 27 -29.40 -31.13 -32.31
C GLN A 27 -30.51 -32.06 -31.83
N PHE A 28 -31.47 -31.57 -31.03
CA PHE A 28 -32.52 -32.41 -30.44
C PHE A 28 -33.90 -32.21 -31.08
N TYR A 29 -34.15 -31.07 -31.74
CA TYR A 29 -35.44 -30.73 -32.35
C TYR A 29 -35.40 -30.68 -33.89
N GLY A 30 -34.25 -30.44 -34.54
CA GLY A 30 -34.09 -30.50 -36.01
C GLY A 30 -35.03 -29.56 -36.81
N GLU A 31 -34.84 -29.46 -38.14
CA GLU A 31 -35.70 -28.61 -39.00
C GLU A 31 -36.99 -29.29 -39.47
N ASP A 32 -37.05 -30.63 -39.48
CA ASP A 32 -38.22 -31.40 -39.92
C ASP A 32 -38.52 -32.53 -38.93
N ARG A 33 -39.58 -32.39 -38.11
CA ARG A 33 -40.32 -33.54 -37.55
C ARG A 33 -41.65 -33.20 -36.86
N ASP A 34 -42.67 -33.98 -37.22
CA ASP A 34 -44.04 -34.05 -36.67
C ASP A 34 -44.16 -34.87 -35.35
N GLU A 35 -43.07 -35.10 -34.61
CA GLU A 35 -43.09 -35.89 -33.37
C GLU A 35 -42.91 -35.00 -32.12
N LEU A 36 -43.83 -35.14 -31.16
CA LEU A 36 -43.82 -34.41 -29.90
C LEU A 36 -42.72 -34.97 -28.96
N VAL A 37 -41.54 -34.35 -28.97
CA VAL A 37 -40.42 -34.74 -28.11
C VAL A 37 -40.53 -34.03 -26.75
N ASP A 38 -40.72 -34.79 -25.67
CA ASP A 38 -40.74 -34.27 -24.30
C ASP A 38 -39.32 -33.89 -23.87
N GLY A 39 -39.00 -32.59 -23.94
CA GLY A 39 -37.64 -32.06 -23.75
C GLY A 39 -37.59 -30.86 -22.80
N LEU A 40 -36.43 -30.20 -22.74
CA LEU A 40 -36.26 -29.02 -21.89
C LEU A 40 -36.75 -27.76 -22.58
N THR A 41 -37.47 -26.90 -21.86
CA THR A 41 -37.78 -25.54 -22.34
C THR A 41 -36.53 -24.66 -22.36
N GLU A 42 -36.60 -23.55 -23.09
CA GLU A 42 -35.55 -22.53 -23.15
C GLU A 42 -35.15 -22.04 -21.75
N GLU A 43 -36.13 -21.71 -20.88
CA GLU A 43 -35.82 -21.24 -19.53
C GLU A 43 -35.14 -22.31 -18.67
N GLN A 44 -35.51 -23.58 -18.88
CA GLN A 44 -34.89 -24.69 -18.17
C GLN A 44 -33.44 -24.90 -18.61
N VAL A 45 -33.14 -24.73 -19.90
CA VAL A 45 -31.77 -24.77 -20.45
C VAL A 45 -30.96 -23.57 -19.94
N ILE A 46 -31.45 -22.35 -20.08
CA ILE A 46 -30.77 -21.13 -19.62
C ILE A 46 -30.50 -21.18 -18.11
N GLY A 47 -31.52 -21.53 -17.32
CA GLY A 47 -31.36 -21.70 -15.88
C GLY A 47 -30.33 -22.78 -15.51
N ARG A 48 -30.20 -23.83 -16.34
CA ARG A 48 -29.17 -24.87 -16.17
C ARG A 48 -27.78 -24.35 -16.54
N VAL A 49 -27.63 -23.57 -17.61
CA VAL A 49 -26.37 -22.90 -17.98
C VAL A 49 -25.87 -22.03 -16.84
N ARG A 50 -26.73 -21.17 -16.28
CA ARG A 50 -26.37 -20.29 -15.14
C ARG A 50 -25.92 -21.06 -13.91
N ARG A 51 -26.65 -22.12 -13.54
CA ARG A 51 -26.30 -22.98 -12.39
C ARG A 51 -25.00 -23.75 -12.64
N ALA A 52 -24.81 -24.27 -13.85
CA ALA A 52 -23.60 -24.98 -14.23
C ALA A 52 -22.38 -24.03 -14.21
N ARG A 53 -22.51 -22.82 -14.76
CA ARG A 53 -21.46 -21.79 -14.69
C ARG A 53 -21.13 -21.41 -13.26
N ARG A 54 -22.13 -21.13 -12.43
CA ARG A 54 -21.92 -20.81 -11.01
C ARG A 54 -21.22 -21.94 -10.24
N ARG A 55 -21.54 -23.19 -10.59
CA ARG A 55 -20.95 -24.39 -9.97
C ARG A 55 -19.50 -24.63 -10.43
N TYR A 56 -19.21 -24.45 -11.71
CA TYR A 56 -17.90 -24.73 -12.30
C TYR A 56 -16.92 -23.56 -12.24
N TYR A 57 -17.42 -22.33 -12.34
CA TYR A 57 -16.63 -21.09 -12.48
C TYR A 57 -16.91 -20.06 -11.39
N GLY A 58 -17.66 -20.41 -10.34
CA GLY A 58 -18.01 -19.46 -9.27
C GLY A 58 -19.03 -18.39 -9.68
N GLY A 59 -19.46 -17.58 -8.70
CA GLY A 59 -20.48 -16.55 -8.88
C GLY A 59 -19.96 -15.19 -9.36
N ASN A 60 -18.64 -15.06 -9.59
CA ASN A 60 -18.00 -13.83 -10.02
C ASN A 60 -17.23 -14.06 -11.34
N ILE A 61 -16.87 -12.96 -12.02
CA ILE A 61 -16.13 -13.01 -13.30
C ILE A 61 -14.76 -13.71 -13.18
N HIS A 62 -14.21 -13.80 -11.97
CA HIS A 62 -12.87 -14.31 -11.72
C HIS A 62 -12.76 -15.82 -11.90
N GLY A 63 -13.75 -16.60 -11.45
CA GLY A 63 -13.67 -18.05 -11.56
C GLY A 63 -13.83 -18.57 -13.01
N VAL A 64 -14.31 -17.73 -13.96
CA VAL A 64 -14.29 -18.05 -15.40
C VAL A 64 -12.86 -17.97 -15.96
N VAL A 65 -12.02 -17.06 -15.45
CA VAL A 65 -10.62 -16.91 -15.88
C VAL A 65 -9.71 -17.92 -15.17
N GLU A 66 -10.09 -18.41 -13.99
CA GLU A 66 -9.32 -19.38 -13.19
C GLU A 66 -9.40 -20.83 -13.70
N VAL A 67 -10.37 -21.15 -14.57
CA VAL A 67 -10.61 -22.52 -15.09
C VAL A 67 -10.41 -22.56 -16.62
N PRO A 68 -9.89 -23.66 -17.21
CA PRO A 68 -9.75 -23.77 -18.65
C PRO A 68 -11.09 -23.58 -19.38
N PRO A 69 -11.10 -22.97 -20.58
CA PRO A 69 -9.97 -22.60 -21.43
C PRO A 69 -9.38 -21.21 -21.16
N PHE A 70 -10.05 -20.32 -20.42
CA PHE A 70 -9.55 -18.95 -20.19
C PHE A 70 -8.41 -18.88 -19.19
N SER A 71 -8.23 -19.94 -18.39
CA SER A 71 -7.02 -20.11 -17.62
C SER A 71 -5.87 -20.66 -18.43
N LYS A 72 -5.94 -20.88 -19.75
CA LYS A 72 -4.79 -21.38 -20.56
C LYS A 72 -4.07 -20.24 -21.26
N VAL A 73 -2.75 -20.36 -21.41
CA VAL A 73 -1.97 -19.51 -22.33
C VAL A 73 -2.32 -19.91 -23.76
N THR A 74 -2.57 -18.92 -24.63
CA THR A 74 -2.93 -19.13 -26.05
C THR A 74 -1.99 -20.15 -26.70
N ASP A 75 -2.58 -21.12 -27.41
CA ASP A 75 -1.88 -22.21 -28.12
C ASP A 75 -1.04 -23.16 -27.24
N SER A 76 -1.32 -23.22 -25.93
CA SER A 76 -0.68 -24.17 -25.03
C SER A 76 -1.70 -24.99 -24.21
N ALA A 77 -1.30 -26.20 -23.80
CA ALA A 77 -2.06 -26.97 -22.81
C ALA A 77 -1.85 -26.46 -21.36
N ILE A 78 -1.11 -25.36 -21.18
CA ILE A 78 -0.60 -24.89 -19.89
C ILE A 78 -1.54 -23.83 -19.31
N PRO A 79 -2.00 -24.00 -18.06
CA PRO A 79 -2.80 -22.99 -17.40
C PRO A 79 -1.96 -21.77 -16.93
N PHE A 80 -2.37 -20.56 -17.34
CA PHE A 80 -2.04 -19.21 -16.89
C PHE A 80 -2.01 -19.05 -15.36
N PHE A 81 -2.95 -19.66 -14.64
CA PHE A 81 -2.96 -19.70 -13.17
C PHE A 81 -2.37 -21.01 -12.66
N ARG A 82 -1.06 -21.20 -12.79
CA ARG A 82 -0.35 -22.28 -12.11
C ARG A 82 0.82 -21.71 -11.29
N PHE A 83 0.86 -22.10 -10.01
CA PHE A 83 2.08 -22.06 -9.21
C PHE A 83 3.19 -22.80 -9.97
N HIS A 84 4.16 -22.06 -10.50
CA HIS A 84 5.38 -22.65 -11.04
C HIS A 84 6.35 -22.97 -9.90
N PHE A 85 6.38 -24.23 -9.49
CA PHE A 85 7.64 -24.82 -9.01
C PHE A 85 8.51 -25.04 -10.25
N SER A 86 9.62 -24.32 -10.36
CA SER A 86 10.67 -24.66 -11.31
C SER A 86 11.86 -25.11 -10.48
N SER A 87 11.92 -26.43 -10.20
CA SER A 87 13.19 -27.03 -9.79
C SER A 87 14.24 -26.68 -10.86
N ALA A 88 15.37 -26.17 -10.40
CA ALA A 88 16.54 -25.85 -11.21
C ALA A 88 16.82 -26.92 -12.28
N PHE A 89 17.31 -26.45 -13.44
CA PHE A 89 17.70 -27.24 -14.61
C PHE A 89 16.56 -27.77 -15.50
N SER A 90 15.99 -26.87 -16.31
CA SER A 90 15.59 -27.27 -17.66
C SER A 90 16.01 -26.20 -18.66
N LYS A 91 17.03 -26.52 -19.46
CA LYS A 91 17.39 -25.76 -20.66
C LYS A 91 16.28 -25.99 -21.69
N VAL A 92 15.18 -25.27 -21.55
CA VAL A 92 14.23 -25.03 -22.64
C VAL A 92 14.41 -23.59 -23.05
N THR A 93 14.91 -23.42 -24.27
CA THR A 93 15.02 -22.17 -24.99
C THR A 93 13.66 -21.44 -24.99
N ASP A 94 13.66 -20.16 -24.61
CA ASP A 94 12.50 -19.25 -24.38
C ASP A 94 11.65 -19.47 -23.11
N SER A 95 12.30 -19.72 -21.97
CA SER A 95 11.68 -19.81 -20.65
C SER A 95 11.16 -18.46 -20.10
N ALA A 96 9.96 -18.05 -20.48
CA ALA A 96 9.25 -16.94 -19.83
C ALA A 96 8.85 -17.31 -18.40
N ILE A 97 9.64 -16.91 -17.41
CA ILE A 97 9.23 -17.03 -16.00
C ILE A 97 8.00 -16.14 -15.78
N PRO A 98 6.88 -16.65 -15.24
CA PRO A 98 5.64 -15.89 -15.15
C PRO A 98 5.74 -14.75 -14.13
N PHE A 99 5.19 -13.60 -14.52
CA PHE A 99 5.04 -12.40 -13.69
C PHE A 99 4.08 -12.63 -12.51
N PHE A 100 3.06 -13.46 -12.71
CA PHE A 100 2.20 -13.94 -11.62
C PHE A 100 2.91 -15.01 -10.79
N ARG A 101 2.88 -14.87 -9.46
CA ARG A 101 3.66 -15.72 -8.54
C ARG A 101 2.79 -16.65 -7.72
N PHE A 102 1.75 -16.14 -7.08
CA PHE A 102 0.92 -16.93 -6.18
C PHE A 102 -0.53 -16.45 -6.08
N HIS A 103 -1.44 -17.41 -5.88
CA HIS A 103 -2.83 -17.22 -5.46
C HIS A 103 -3.04 -17.99 -4.17
N PHE A 104 -3.57 -17.36 -3.13
CA PHE A 104 -4.01 -18.05 -1.94
C PHE A 104 -5.43 -17.63 -1.59
N VAL A 105 -6.23 -18.61 -1.20
CA VAL A 105 -7.61 -18.40 -0.75
C VAL A 105 -7.79 -19.15 0.55
N SER A 106 -8.21 -18.45 1.60
CA SER A 106 -8.52 -19.02 2.90
C SER A 106 -9.98 -18.74 3.25
N ALA A 107 -10.60 -19.67 3.98
CA ALA A 107 -11.95 -19.45 4.49
C ALA A 107 -11.91 -18.35 5.55
N HIS A 108 -12.86 -17.41 5.47
CA HIS A 108 -13.00 -16.39 6.49
C HIS A 108 -13.54 -17.03 7.79
N GLN A 109 -13.03 -16.59 8.96
CA GLN A 109 -13.41 -17.14 10.27
C GLN A 109 -14.93 -17.10 10.51
N ASN A 110 -15.58 -16.00 10.09
CA ASN A 110 -17.03 -15.93 9.95
C ASN A 110 -17.50 -16.56 8.63
N PRO A 111 -18.27 -17.67 8.65
CA PRO A 111 -18.71 -18.38 7.45
C PRO A 111 -19.71 -17.59 6.58
N LYS A 112 -20.25 -16.48 7.08
CA LYS A 112 -21.12 -15.58 6.31
C LYS A 112 -20.36 -14.56 5.46
N LYS A 113 -19.07 -14.36 5.73
CA LYS A 113 -18.21 -13.42 4.99
C LYS A 113 -17.51 -14.12 3.82
N PRO A 114 -17.18 -13.39 2.75
CA PRO A 114 -16.45 -13.96 1.62
C PRO A 114 -15.07 -14.46 2.06
N ALA A 115 -14.57 -15.48 1.37
CA ALA A 115 -13.22 -16.01 1.57
C ALA A 115 -12.16 -14.91 1.41
N GLU A 116 -11.10 -15.00 2.20
CA GLU A 116 -9.95 -14.11 2.07
C GLU A 116 -9.11 -14.54 0.86
N ARG A 117 -8.57 -13.58 0.13
CA ARG A 117 -7.74 -13.83 -1.06
C ARG A 117 -6.46 -13.02 -1.03
N ILE A 118 -5.39 -13.65 -1.49
CA ILE A 118 -4.08 -13.05 -1.69
C ILE A 118 -3.61 -13.37 -3.11
N LEU A 119 -3.24 -12.35 -3.88
CA LEU A 119 -2.68 -12.48 -5.22
C LEU A 119 -1.34 -11.75 -5.29
N GLY A 120 -0.27 -12.42 -5.70
CA GLY A 120 1.07 -11.85 -5.77
C GLY A 120 1.67 -11.86 -7.17
N TRP A 121 2.27 -10.73 -7.55
CA TRP A 121 3.05 -10.57 -8.79
C TRP A 121 4.46 -10.07 -8.48
N ALA A 122 5.43 -10.54 -9.26
CA ALA A 122 6.81 -10.07 -9.21
C ALA A 122 7.50 -10.28 -10.55
N HIS A 123 8.32 -9.32 -10.96
CA HIS A 123 9.16 -9.50 -12.14
C HIS A 123 10.38 -10.38 -11.78
N PRO A 124 10.65 -11.47 -12.53
CA PRO A 124 11.70 -12.44 -12.19
C PRO A 124 13.07 -11.82 -11.94
N ALA A 125 13.52 -10.91 -12.82
CA ALA A 125 14.79 -10.22 -12.65
C ALA A 125 14.86 -9.31 -11.41
N LEU A 126 13.73 -8.72 -10.98
CA LEU A 126 13.71 -7.86 -9.80
C LEU A 126 13.70 -8.69 -8.51
N LYS A 127 13.03 -9.86 -8.54
CA LYS A 127 12.99 -10.81 -7.43
C LYS A 127 14.40 -11.26 -7.00
N GLU A 128 15.34 -11.35 -7.93
CA GLU A 128 16.72 -11.72 -7.63
C GLU A 128 17.41 -10.76 -6.63
N LEU A 129 16.92 -9.52 -6.49
CA LEU A 129 17.42 -8.59 -5.47
C LEU A 129 17.20 -9.09 -4.04
N LEU A 130 16.20 -9.95 -3.81
CA LEU A 130 15.93 -10.55 -2.50
C LEU A 130 16.93 -11.64 -2.11
N PHE A 131 17.82 -12.03 -3.01
CA PHE A 131 18.85 -13.03 -2.76
C PHE A 131 20.15 -12.45 -2.20
N TYR A 132 20.28 -11.13 -2.18
CA TYR A 132 21.43 -10.50 -1.51
C TYR A 132 21.23 -10.54 0.00
N ASP A 133 22.30 -10.82 0.72
CA ASP A 133 22.31 -10.75 2.18
C ASP A 133 22.26 -9.30 2.65
N SER A 134 21.69 -9.10 3.84
CA SER A 134 21.69 -7.82 4.55
C SER A 134 21.08 -6.65 3.75
N ILE A 135 20.06 -6.94 2.95
CA ILE A 135 19.31 -5.92 2.22
C ILE A 135 18.38 -5.12 3.12
N SER A 136 18.09 -3.88 2.71
CA SER A 136 17.06 -3.04 3.31
C SER A 136 15.74 -3.25 2.56
N LEU A 137 14.71 -3.69 3.28
CA LEU A 137 13.37 -3.88 2.75
C LEU A 137 12.45 -2.74 3.16
N PHE A 138 11.48 -2.47 2.31
CA PHE A 138 10.44 -1.49 2.52
C PHE A 138 9.10 -2.16 2.24
N VAL A 139 8.16 -2.08 3.18
CA VAL A 139 6.84 -2.71 3.09
C VAL A 139 5.76 -1.65 3.29
N ASP A 140 4.89 -1.48 2.31
CA ASP A 140 3.86 -0.45 2.33
C ASP A 140 2.55 -0.92 1.73
N GLY A 141 1.43 -0.44 2.29
CA GLY A 141 0.10 -0.70 1.78
C GLY A 141 -0.44 0.50 1.01
N THR A 142 -0.79 0.32 -0.27
CA THR A 142 -1.52 1.35 -1.03
C THR A 142 -2.99 0.96 -1.22
N PHE A 143 -3.88 1.97 -1.21
CA PHE A 143 -5.34 1.79 -1.15
C PHE A 143 -6.07 2.34 -2.39
N ARG A 144 -5.63 3.48 -2.91
CA ARG A 144 -6.34 4.22 -3.97
C ARG A 144 -6.36 3.46 -5.30
N CYS A 145 -5.24 2.86 -5.68
CA CYS A 145 -5.07 2.17 -6.96
C CYS A 145 -5.47 0.69 -6.92
N VAL A 146 -6.25 0.28 -5.91
CA VAL A 146 -6.58 -1.13 -5.64
C VAL A 146 -7.88 -1.55 -6.31
N PRO A 147 -7.89 -2.65 -7.09
CA PRO A 147 -9.12 -3.15 -7.71
C PRO A 147 -10.22 -3.46 -6.71
N ARG A 148 -11.48 -3.23 -7.12
CA ARG A 148 -12.66 -3.55 -6.30
C ARG A 148 -12.65 -5.02 -5.87
N GLY A 149 -12.98 -5.24 -4.60
CA GLY A 149 -12.96 -6.57 -3.97
C GLY A 149 -11.67 -6.89 -3.21
N PHE A 150 -10.65 -6.04 -3.30
CA PHE A 150 -9.46 -6.08 -2.45
C PHE A 150 -9.41 -4.85 -1.53
N HIS A 151 -8.84 -5.01 -0.34
CA HIS A 151 -8.70 -3.90 0.62
C HIS A 151 -7.44 -3.08 0.37
N GLN A 152 -6.34 -3.72 -0.02
CA GLN A 152 -5.08 -3.04 -0.27
C GLN A 152 -4.20 -3.79 -1.29
N CYS A 153 -3.19 -3.08 -1.81
CA CYS A 153 -2.02 -3.68 -2.43
C CYS A 153 -0.80 -3.46 -1.52
N LEU A 154 -0.25 -4.55 -0.99
CA LEU A 154 1.03 -4.52 -0.28
C LEU A 154 2.17 -4.54 -1.30
N ILE A 155 3.09 -3.59 -1.18
CA ILE A 155 4.28 -3.44 -2.01
C ILE A 155 5.49 -3.83 -1.19
N LEU A 156 6.29 -4.79 -1.69
CA LEU A 156 7.61 -5.08 -1.16
C LEU A 156 8.66 -4.44 -2.06
N MET A 157 9.46 -3.54 -1.50
CA MET A 157 10.51 -2.82 -2.21
C MET A 157 11.87 -3.06 -1.58
N VAL A 158 12.92 -3.08 -2.40
CA VAL A 158 14.30 -3.33 -1.99
C VAL A 158 15.14 -2.08 -2.27
N ASP A 159 16.00 -1.68 -1.32
CA ASP A 159 17.15 -0.83 -1.65
C ASP A 159 18.19 -1.66 -2.40
N ASP A 160 18.53 -1.26 -3.62
CA ASP A 160 19.70 -1.73 -4.37
C ASP A 160 20.81 -0.66 -4.33
N PRO A 161 21.76 -0.74 -3.37
CA PRO A 161 22.88 0.17 -3.26
C PRO A 161 23.82 0.09 -4.48
N ALA A 162 23.97 -1.10 -5.07
CA ALA A 162 24.86 -1.31 -6.21
C ALA A 162 24.41 -0.48 -7.42
N ARG A 163 23.11 -0.28 -7.60
CA ARG A 163 22.54 0.54 -8.70
C ARG A 163 21.97 1.86 -8.24
N ASN A 164 22.04 2.14 -6.93
CA ASN A 164 21.54 3.34 -6.30
C ASN A 164 20.03 3.54 -6.55
N MET A 165 19.24 2.46 -6.43
CA MET A 165 17.83 2.42 -6.85
C MET A 165 16.96 1.72 -5.80
N PHE A 166 15.81 2.31 -5.49
CA PHE A 166 14.74 1.62 -4.77
C PHE A 166 13.86 0.92 -5.79
N THR A 167 13.62 -0.38 -5.59
CA THR A 167 13.04 -1.25 -6.62
C THR A 167 11.85 -2.00 -6.05
N PRO A 168 10.61 -1.74 -6.54
CA PRO A 168 9.46 -2.54 -6.16
C PRO A 168 9.61 -3.95 -6.74
N VAL A 169 9.53 -4.96 -5.88
CA VAL A 169 9.75 -6.36 -6.25
C VAL A 169 8.44 -7.13 -6.28
N TYR A 170 7.64 -7.04 -5.22
CA TYR A 170 6.31 -7.67 -5.17
C TYR A 170 5.21 -6.62 -5.11
N PHE A 171 4.11 -6.96 -5.79
CA PHE A 171 2.81 -6.33 -5.65
C PHE A 171 1.84 -7.41 -5.20
N VAL A 172 1.22 -7.23 -4.04
CA VAL A 172 0.35 -8.26 -3.46
C VAL A 172 -1.00 -7.67 -3.14
N LEU A 173 -2.04 -8.09 -3.86
CA LEU A 173 -3.43 -7.73 -3.53
C LEU A 173 -3.95 -8.64 -2.43
N CYS A 174 -4.55 -8.07 -1.39
CA CYS A 174 -5.20 -8.83 -0.33
C CYS A 174 -6.56 -8.27 0.06
N THR A 175 -7.45 -9.15 0.49
CA THR A 175 -8.84 -8.81 0.90
C THR A 175 -8.98 -8.64 2.41
N SER A 176 -7.87 -8.52 3.14
CA SER A 176 -7.82 -8.41 4.59
C SER A 176 -6.51 -7.72 5.00
N ARG A 177 -6.47 -7.16 6.21
CA ARG A 177 -5.34 -6.40 6.77
C ARG A 177 -5.02 -6.88 8.19
N THR A 178 -5.11 -8.20 8.39
CA THR A 178 -4.84 -8.83 9.67
C THR A 178 -3.39 -9.27 9.73
N GLU A 179 -2.88 -9.44 10.95
CA GLU A 179 -1.56 -10.06 11.19
C GLU A 179 -1.41 -11.39 10.45
N THR A 180 -2.45 -12.25 10.50
CA THR A 180 -2.47 -13.51 9.76
C THR A 180 -2.31 -13.31 8.26
N THR A 181 -2.97 -12.31 7.68
CA THR A 181 -2.84 -12.01 6.25
C THR A 181 -1.41 -11.59 5.90
N TYR A 182 -0.78 -10.74 6.71
CA TYR A 182 0.61 -10.34 6.46
C TYR A 182 1.58 -11.52 6.62
N SER A 183 1.39 -12.34 7.65
CA SER A 183 2.19 -13.57 7.85
C SER A 183 2.04 -14.53 6.66
N ASP A 184 0.84 -14.71 6.13
CA ASP A 184 0.60 -15.51 4.92
C ASP A 184 1.30 -14.91 3.70
N ILE A 185 1.23 -13.58 3.50
CA ILE A 185 1.94 -12.89 2.41
C ILE A 185 3.44 -13.12 2.50
N LEU A 186 4.05 -12.89 3.66
CA LEU A 186 5.49 -13.05 3.88
C LEU A 186 5.93 -14.51 3.69
N HIS A 187 5.12 -15.46 4.15
CA HIS A 187 5.35 -16.88 3.92
C HIS A 187 5.25 -17.26 2.43
N LEU A 188 4.27 -16.73 1.70
CA LEU A 188 4.13 -16.94 0.26
C LEU A 188 5.32 -16.38 -0.53
N ILE A 189 5.83 -15.20 -0.16
CA ILE A 189 7.03 -14.59 -0.75
C ILE A 189 8.29 -15.42 -0.43
N SER A 190 8.45 -15.85 0.83
CA SER A 190 9.55 -16.73 1.24
C SER A 190 9.56 -18.05 0.47
N ARG A 191 8.37 -18.65 0.27
CA ARG A 191 8.24 -19.86 -0.54
C ARG A 191 8.55 -19.61 -2.02
N ASP A 192 8.13 -18.47 -2.57
CA ASP A 192 8.34 -18.11 -3.97
C ASP A 192 9.80 -17.74 -4.31
N THR A 193 10.56 -17.27 -3.33
CA THR A 193 11.99 -16.97 -3.47
C THR A 193 12.86 -18.22 -3.41
N GLU A 194 12.36 -19.34 -2.88
CA GLU A 194 13.07 -20.64 -2.72
C GLU A 194 14.36 -20.56 -1.88
N LYS A 195 14.68 -19.38 -1.35
CA LYS A 195 15.85 -19.08 -0.53
C LYS A 195 15.41 -18.27 0.67
N LYS A 196 16.09 -18.48 1.79
CA LYS A 196 15.85 -17.70 3.00
C LYS A 196 16.30 -16.26 2.74
N MET A 197 15.36 -15.32 2.80
CA MET A 197 15.69 -13.89 2.81
C MET A 197 16.32 -13.51 4.15
N THR A 198 17.36 -12.68 4.10
CA THR A 198 18.17 -12.25 5.24
C THR A 198 18.28 -10.73 5.29
N PRO A 199 17.14 -10.01 5.38
CA PRO A 199 17.16 -8.55 5.45
C PRO A 199 17.91 -8.08 6.70
N ALA A 200 18.67 -6.99 6.57
CA ALA A 200 19.31 -6.33 7.71
C ALA A 200 18.32 -5.41 8.42
N GLU A 201 17.53 -4.67 7.65
CA GLU A 201 16.54 -3.74 8.16
C GLU A 201 15.26 -3.82 7.31
N ILE A 202 14.13 -3.61 7.97
CA ILE A 202 12.81 -3.58 7.33
C ILE A 202 12.09 -2.33 7.80
N VAL A 203 11.75 -1.47 6.83
CA VAL A 203 10.97 -0.26 7.07
C VAL A 203 9.52 -0.50 6.68
N CYS A 204 8.59 -0.25 7.60
CA CYS A 204 7.16 -0.41 7.32
C CYS A 204 6.32 0.62 8.05
N ASP A 205 5.03 0.63 7.78
CA ASP A 205 4.08 1.52 8.45
C ASP A 205 3.78 1.10 9.89
N PHE A 206 3.25 2.04 10.68
CA PHE A 206 2.84 1.79 12.07
C PHE A 206 1.50 1.06 12.13
N GLU A 207 1.52 -0.19 11.67
CA GLU A 207 0.42 -1.14 11.77
C GLU A 207 0.88 -2.34 12.59
N PHE A 208 0.25 -2.53 13.75
CA PHE A 208 0.61 -3.59 14.70
C PHE A 208 0.67 -4.98 14.04
N GLY A 209 -0.33 -5.32 13.23
CA GLY A 209 -0.37 -6.61 12.54
C GLY A 209 0.75 -6.80 11.52
N LEU A 210 1.16 -5.71 10.84
CA LEU A 210 2.26 -5.76 9.88
C LEU A 210 3.61 -5.88 10.61
N ILE A 211 3.84 -5.05 11.63
CA ILE A 211 5.06 -5.08 12.44
C ILE A 211 5.25 -6.45 13.09
N SER A 212 4.20 -6.98 13.73
CA SER A 212 4.24 -8.31 14.36
C SER A 212 4.58 -9.41 13.35
N ALA A 213 3.92 -9.42 12.18
CA ALA A 213 4.19 -10.41 11.13
C ALA A 213 5.62 -10.31 10.59
N VAL A 214 6.14 -9.10 10.41
CA VAL A 214 7.51 -8.86 9.94
C VAL A 214 8.55 -9.31 10.98
N GLN A 215 8.36 -8.97 12.26
CA GLN A 215 9.25 -9.39 13.35
C GLN A 215 9.28 -10.92 13.50
N GLN A 216 8.12 -11.58 13.34
CA GLN A 216 8.04 -13.04 13.37
C GLN A 216 8.73 -13.69 12.16
N ALA A 217 8.57 -13.11 10.96
CA ALA A 217 9.17 -13.63 9.74
C ALA A 217 10.69 -13.41 9.69
N PHE A 218 11.18 -12.30 10.25
CA PHE A 218 12.58 -11.88 10.20
C PHE A 218 13.08 -11.42 11.58
N PRO A 219 13.25 -12.35 12.54
CA PRO A 219 13.60 -12.00 13.92
C PRO A 219 14.99 -11.38 14.11
N ASN A 220 15.85 -11.46 13.09
CA ASN A 220 17.20 -10.89 13.10
C ASN A 220 17.28 -9.54 12.38
N ALA A 221 16.19 -9.08 11.76
CA ALA A 221 16.18 -7.81 11.05
C ALA A 221 15.75 -6.70 12.01
N GLU A 222 16.37 -5.54 11.88
CA GLU A 222 15.93 -4.32 12.58
C GLU A 222 14.62 -3.84 11.93
N VAL A 223 13.52 -3.87 12.68
CA VAL A 223 12.21 -3.42 12.19
C VAL A 223 11.98 -2.00 12.66
N VAL A 224 11.91 -1.07 11.70
CA VAL A 224 11.80 0.37 11.96
C VAL A 224 10.57 0.92 11.28
N GLY A 225 9.75 1.65 12.02
CA GLY A 225 8.60 2.34 11.49
C GLY A 225 9.00 3.51 10.58
N CYS A 226 8.19 3.74 9.55
CA CYS A 226 8.43 4.78 8.58
C CYS A 226 8.38 6.18 9.22
N PHE A 227 9.50 6.91 9.17
CA PHE A 227 9.60 8.25 9.78
C PHE A 227 8.61 9.27 9.17
N PHE A 228 8.27 9.13 7.88
CA PHE A 228 7.23 9.95 7.26
C PHE A 228 5.88 9.73 7.93
N HIS A 229 5.49 8.46 8.14
CA HIS A 229 4.23 8.11 8.82
C HIS A 229 4.26 8.48 10.30
N PHE A 230 5.42 8.38 10.97
CA PHE A 230 5.62 8.92 12.32
C PHE A 230 5.30 10.43 12.37
N LYS A 231 5.96 11.24 11.54
CA LYS A 231 5.68 12.68 11.46
C LYS A 231 4.23 12.95 11.11
N GLN A 232 3.68 12.24 10.13
CA GLN A 232 2.28 12.42 9.72
C GLN A 232 1.31 12.15 10.88
N ALA A 233 1.53 11.09 11.67
CA ALA A 233 0.72 10.77 12.85
C ALA A 233 0.82 11.87 13.92
N LEU A 234 2.03 12.35 14.23
CA LEU A 234 2.21 13.47 15.17
C LEU A 234 1.52 14.74 14.68
N HIS A 235 1.64 15.06 13.40
CA HIS A 235 1.01 16.23 12.78
C HIS A 235 -0.52 16.17 12.88
N ARG A 236 -1.11 15.04 12.47
CA ARG A 236 -2.57 14.81 12.57
C ARG A 236 -3.04 14.92 14.01
N ARG A 237 -2.28 14.38 14.97
CA ARG A 237 -2.63 14.50 16.37
C ARG A 237 -2.58 15.94 16.88
N MET A 238 -1.56 16.72 16.53
CA MET A 238 -1.50 18.13 16.94
C MET A 238 -2.67 18.93 16.36
N LYS A 239 -3.05 18.68 15.11
CA LYS A 239 -4.26 19.27 14.51
C LYS A 239 -5.53 18.86 15.24
N PHE A 240 -5.66 17.59 15.60
CA PHE A 240 -6.80 17.07 16.37
C PHE A 240 -6.91 17.74 17.74
N GLU A 241 -5.80 18.00 18.42
CA GLU A 241 -5.78 18.72 19.70
C GLU A 241 -5.97 20.24 19.55
N HIS A 242 -6.20 20.73 18.34
CA HIS A 242 -6.36 22.15 18.03
C HIS A 242 -5.14 23.01 18.42
N ILE A 243 -3.93 22.45 18.31
CA ILE A 243 -2.69 23.24 18.37
C ILE A 243 -2.62 24.11 17.11
N THR A 244 -2.18 25.36 17.26
CA THR A 244 -2.18 26.31 16.13
C THR A 244 -1.17 25.89 15.05
N GLU A 245 -1.45 26.21 13.78
CA GLU A 245 -0.55 25.86 12.66
C GLU A 245 0.86 26.44 12.84
N LYS A 246 0.99 27.63 13.46
CA LYS A 246 2.29 28.23 13.81
C LYS A 246 3.08 27.37 14.79
N GLU A 247 2.44 26.88 15.84
CA GLU A 247 3.06 25.99 16.82
C GLU A 247 3.42 24.62 16.20
N ILE A 248 2.55 24.07 15.36
CA ILE A 248 2.80 22.83 14.63
C ILE A 248 4.04 22.96 13.74
N LEU A 249 4.14 24.04 12.97
CA LEU A 249 5.29 24.30 12.10
C LEU A 249 6.59 24.41 12.89
N ILE A 250 6.55 25.04 14.08
CA ILE A 250 7.68 25.12 15.01
C ILE A 250 8.10 23.71 15.46
N ALA A 251 7.15 22.92 15.96
CA ALA A 251 7.43 21.59 16.49
C ALA A 251 7.91 20.60 15.43
N MET A 252 7.47 20.77 14.17
CA MET A 252 7.86 19.94 13.03
C MET A 252 9.18 20.34 12.37
N THR A 253 9.75 21.49 12.77
CA THR A 253 11.06 21.94 12.29
C THR A 253 12.14 20.92 12.70
N PRO A 254 13.11 20.59 11.82
CA PRO A 254 14.22 19.70 12.18
C PRO A 254 14.94 20.14 13.47
N GLY A 255 15.32 19.16 14.29
CA GLY A 255 15.94 19.38 15.59
C GLY A 255 14.96 19.85 16.66
N CYS A 256 13.67 19.50 16.53
CA CYS A 256 12.66 19.75 17.55
C CYS A 256 12.01 18.42 17.97
N LEU A 257 10.79 18.09 17.55
CA LEU A 257 10.16 16.79 17.87
C LEU A 257 10.97 15.59 17.37
N ASP A 258 11.63 15.73 16.22
CA ASP A 258 12.41 14.66 15.59
C ASP A 258 13.78 14.41 16.23
N ILE A 259 14.09 15.10 17.33
CA ILE A 259 15.23 14.78 18.16
C ILE A 259 14.99 13.50 18.97
N LEU A 260 13.74 13.27 19.39
CA LEU A 260 13.36 12.09 20.16
C LEU A 260 13.63 10.78 19.40
N THR A 261 13.70 10.85 18.06
CA THR A 261 13.98 9.69 17.21
C THR A 261 15.46 9.37 17.07
N VAL A 262 16.38 10.20 17.58
CA VAL A 262 17.84 10.02 17.38
C VAL A 262 18.66 10.07 18.66
N ILE A 263 18.01 10.24 19.80
CA ILE A 263 18.67 10.27 21.11
C ILE A 263 18.64 8.89 21.72
N ASP A 264 19.57 8.62 22.64
CA ASP A 264 19.59 7.37 23.39
C ASP A 264 18.20 7.13 24.04
N PRO A 265 17.59 5.94 23.85
CA PRO A 265 16.33 5.58 24.48
C PRO A 265 16.23 5.91 25.97
N GLN A 266 17.33 5.81 26.72
CA GLN A 266 17.35 6.12 28.16
C GLN A 266 17.08 7.61 28.47
N PHE A 267 17.32 8.49 27.50
CA PHE A 267 17.12 9.93 27.65
C PHE A 267 15.77 10.40 27.13
N ILE A 268 14.98 9.59 26.42
CA ILE A 268 13.71 10.05 25.82
C ILE A 268 12.75 10.59 26.88
N ASP A 269 12.56 9.83 27.97
CA ASP A 269 11.64 10.15 29.04
C ASP A 269 12.37 10.02 30.40
N PRO A 270 12.42 11.06 31.24
CA PRO A 270 11.75 12.37 31.08
C PRO A 270 12.57 13.42 30.33
N LYS A 271 13.89 13.28 30.22
CA LYS A 271 14.80 14.38 29.81
C LYS A 271 14.53 14.92 28.41
N GLY A 272 14.45 14.04 27.41
CA GLY A 272 14.24 14.38 26.00
C GLY A 272 12.91 15.06 25.77
N ILE A 273 11.84 14.51 26.35
CA ILE A 273 10.50 15.13 26.31
C ILE A 273 10.51 16.50 26.98
N ALA A 274 11.14 16.65 28.15
CA ALA A 274 11.23 17.96 28.82
C ALA A 274 11.99 18.97 27.96
N TRP A 275 13.11 18.55 27.36
CA TRP A 275 13.89 19.39 26.45
C TRP A 275 13.05 19.83 25.25
N VAL A 276 12.33 18.92 24.59
CA VAL A 276 11.47 19.27 23.45
C VAL A 276 10.32 20.19 23.87
N LYS A 277 9.70 19.97 25.03
CA LYS A 277 8.67 20.86 25.59
C LYS A 277 9.23 22.29 25.74
N LEU A 278 10.44 22.44 26.29
CA LEU A 278 11.10 23.75 26.44
C LEU A 278 11.49 24.36 25.09
N GLU A 279 11.98 23.54 24.15
CA GLU A 279 12.39 24.00 22.82
C GLU A 279 11.20 24.57 22.04
N ILE A 280 10.05 23.91 22.08
CA ILE A 280 8.81 24.41 21.47
C ILE A 280 8.39 25.72 22.14
N LYS A 281 8.34 25.77 23.48
CA LYS A 281 8.00 26.99 24.23
C LYS A 281 8.93 28.16 23.85
N GLY A 282 10.25 27.92 23.81
CA GLY A 282 11.27 28.93 23.48
C GLY A 282 11.17 29.43 22.05
N ARG A 283 10.97 28.53 21.07
CA ARG A 283 10.75 28.92 19.67
C ARG A 283 9.44 29.66 19.46
N CYS A 284 8.37 29.31 20.19
CA CYS A 284 7.12 30.07 20.19
C CYS A 284 7.33 31.48 20.71
N ALA A 285 8.00 31.65 21.85
CA ALA A 285 8.32 32.97 22.41
C ALA A 285 9.15 33.83 21.44
N THR A 286 10.18 33.24 20.83
CA THR A 286 11.04 33.92 19.84
C THR A 286 10.26 34.38 18.61
N LYS A 287 9.27 33.60 18.16
CA LYS A 287 8.41 33.94 17.02
C LYS A 287 7.16 34.75 17.41
N GLY A 288 7.03 35.19 18.66
CA GLY A 288 5.87 35.92 19.15
C GLY A 288 4.56 35.13 19.09
N CYS A 289 4.65 33.79 19.17
CA CYS A 289 3.50 32.88 19.15
C CYS A 289 3.13 32.49 20.59
N ALA A 290 1.82 32.52 20.91
CA ALA A 290 1.33 31.97 22.16
C ALA A 290 1.55 30.45 22.20
N TYR A 291 1.89 29.92 23.38
CA TYR A 291 2.02 28.49 23.60
C TYR A 291 0.73 27.92 24.19
N SER A 292 0.13 26.96 23.49
CA SER A 292 -1.16 26.37 23.83
C SER A 292 -1.01 25.28 24.90
N THR A 293 -0.74 25.67 26.15
CA THR A 293 -0.35 24.76 27.25
C THR A 293 -1.26 23.55 27.41
N ARG A 294 -2.58 23.76 27.41
CA ARG A 294 -3.58 22.69 27.61
C ARG A 294 -3.57 21.67 26.47
N GLN A 295 -3.49 22.15 25.23
CA GLN A 295 -3.50 21.33 24.01
C GLN A 295 -2.20 20.51 23.90
N TRP A 296 -1.06 21.13 24.19
CA TRP A 296 0.23 20.42 24.26
C TRP A 296 0.23 19.33 25.33
N ARG A 297 -0.36 19.58 26.51
CA ARG A 297 -0.51 18.54 27.54
C ARG A 297 -1.30 17.33 27.03
N ASN A 298 -2.39 17.54 26.29
CA ASN A 298 -3.14 16.44 25.67
C ASN A 298 -2.32 15.70 24.61
N PHE A 299 -1.54 16.42 23.80
CA PHE A 299 -0.63 15.84 22.82
C PHE A 299 0.42 14.94 23.49
N TRP A 300 1.06 15.40 24.58
CA TRP A 300 2.06 14.62 25.29
C TRP A 300 1.47 13.39 25.99
N ARG A 301 0.26 13.50 26.56
CA ARG A 301 -0.49 12.32 27.05
C ARG A 301 -0.72 11.27 25.96
N TYR A 302 -1.11 11.71 24.77
CA TYR A 302 -1.17 10.83 23.60
C TYR A 302 0.19 10.25 23.25
N PHE A 303 1.24 11.08 23.27
CA PHE A 303 2.59 10.66 22.89
C PHE A 303 3.08 9.53 23.80
N HIS A 304 2.95 9.65 25.12
CA HIS A 304 3.26 8.58 26.06
C HIS A 304 2.45 7.32 25.77
N ARG A 305 1.12 7.45 25.61
CA ARG A 305 0.24 6.30 25.40
C ARG A 305 0.58 5.53 24.13
N ILE A 306 0.89 6.22 23.04
CA ILE A 306 1.12 5.59 21.74
C ILE A 306 2.58 5.23 21.52
N TRP A 307 3.51 6.16 21.72
CA TRP A 307 4.91 6.02 21.32
C TRP A 307 5.82 5.48 22.43
N LEU A 308 5.36 5.47 23.69
CA LEU A 308 6.12 4.88 24.81
C LEU A 308 5.48 3.65 25.44
N ARG A 309 4.18 3.42 25.21
CA ARG A 309 3.45 2.25 25.77
C ARG A 309 2.96 1.27 24.72
N LYS A 310 2.33 1.76 23.64
CA LYS A 310 1.78 0.89 22.59
C LYS A 310 2.85 0.39 21.63
N TYR A 311 3.72 1.29 21.15
CA TYR A 311 4.89 0.96 20.35
C TYR A 311 6.15 0.97 21.21
N SER A 312 7.07 0.05 20.91
CA SER A 312 8.41 0.05 21.50
C SER A 312 9.21 1.22 20.94
N VAL A 313 10.07 1.81 21.77
CA VAL A 313 11.00 2.87 21.34
C VAL A 313 11.86 2.43 20.16
N SER A 314 12.29 1.16 20.14
CA SER A 314 13.10 0.58 19.06
C SER A 314 12.39 0.59 17.70
N GLU A 315 11.06 0.70 17.67
CA GLU A 315 10.27 0.71 16.43
C GLU A 315 10.22 2.09 15.77
N TRP A 316 10.69 3.16 16.41
CA TRP A 316 10.62 4.51 15.83
C TRP A 316 11.86 5.38 16.13
N ASN A 317 12.69 4.97 17.08
CA ASN A 317 13.98 5.57 17.37
C ASN A 317 15.08 4.86 16.56
N VAL A 318 15.98 5.65 15.98
CA VAL A 318 17.07 5.19 15.10
C VAL A 318 18.45 5.43 15.70
N PHE A 319 18.53 5.71 17.01
CA PHE A 319 19.80 5.85 17.72
C PHE A 319 20.61 4.55 17.62
N GLY A 320 21.88 4.68 17.26
CA GLY A 320 22.78 3.53 17.10
C GLY A 320 22.57 2.69 15.83
N ILE A 321 21.58 2.99 14.99
CA ILE A 321 21.35 2.26 13.73
C ILE A 321 22.40 2.67 12.70
N ALA A 322 23.15 1.70 12.16
CA ALA A 322 24.24 1.96 11.21
C ALA A 322 23.76 2.52 9.84
N ASN A 323 22.55 2.17 9.41
CA ASN A 323 21.94 2.55 8.12
C ASN A 323 20.79 3.56 8.26
N THR A 324 20.98 4.63 9.04
CA THR A 324 19.96 5.69 9.29
C THR A 324 19.35 6.35 8.04
N ILE A 325 19.97 6.18 6.86
CA ILE A 325 19.53 6.72 5.56
C ILE A 325 18.18 6.12 5.14
N VAL A 326 17.97 4.82 5.37
CA VAL A 326 16.76 4.11 4.96
C VAL A 326 15.58 4.52 5.86
N ALA A 327 15.82 4.75 7.15
CA ALA A 327 14.78 5.09 8.12
C ALA A 327 14.29 6.54 8.08
N ARG A 328 15.10 7.53 7.64
CA ARG A 328 14.73 8.96 7.67
C ARG A 328 14.61 9.66 6.32
N THR A 329 14.91 8.99 5.21
CA THR A 329 14.73 9.60 3.88
C THR A 329 13.25 9.79 3.56
N ASN A 330 12.92 10.91 2.90
CA ASN A 330 11.56 11.20 2.44
C ASN A 330 11.14 10.07 1.49
N ASN A 331 10.21 9.25 1.97
CA ASN A 331 10.11 7.81 1.79
C ASN A 331 10.14 7.37 0.30
N PRO A 332 11.07 6.50 -0.12
CA PRO A 332 11.06 5.89 -1.45
C PRO A 332 9.74 5.22 -1.82
N LEU A 333 9.04 4.62 -0.84
CA LEU A 333 7.70 4.05 -1.04
C LEU A 333 6.68 5.15 -1.32
N GLU A 334 6.72 6.28 -0.62
CA GLU A 334 5.80 7.40 -0.85
C GLU A 334 5.99 8.00 -2.27
N ARG A 335 7.25 8.13 -2.71
CA ARG A 335 7.52 8.48 -4.11
C ARG A 335 6.91 7.47 -5.07
N PHE A 336 7.01 6.18 -4.76
CA PHE A 336 6.46 5.12 -5.59
C PHE A 336 4.93 5.05 -5.53
N ASN A 337 4.32 5.35 -4.40
CA ASN A 337 2.87 5.51 -4.26
C ASN A 337 2.36 6.65 -5.13
N ARG A 338 3.08 7.76 -5.21
CA ARG A 338 2.77 8.83 -6.18
C ARG A 338 2.87 8.35 -7.63
N GLU A 339 3.90 7.57 -7.95
CA GLU A 339 4.06 6.95 -9.28
C GLU A 339 2.87 6.03 -9.61
N MET A 340 2.46 5.19 -8.66
CA MET A 340 1.27 4.32 -8.77
C MET A 340 -0.01 5.16 -8.92
N ASN A 341 -0.23 6.15 -8.06
CA ASN A 341 -1.42 6.99 -8.09
C ASN A 341 -1.53 7.82 -9.38
N ALA A 342 -0.41 8.20 -9.99
CA ALA A 342 -0.39 8.84 -11.31
C ALA A 342 -0.69 7.84 -12.44
N ALA A 343 -0.27 6.58 -12.30
CA ALA A 343 -0.49 5.54 -13.29
C ALA A 343 -1.92 4.96 -13.30
N PHE A 344 -2.70 5.18 -12.23
CA PHE A 344 -4.02 4.57 -12.04
C PHE A 344 -5.12 5.60 -11.81
N LYS A 345 -6.27 5.39 -12.43
CA LYS A 345 -7.54 5.91 -11.89
C LYS A 345 -7.89 5.17 -10.60
N PRO A 346 -8.63 5.79 -9.66
CA PRO A 346 -9.10 5.10 -8.46
C PRO A 346 -9.83 3.79 -8.81
N HIS A 347 -9.52 2.74 -8.06
CA HIS A 347 -10.15 1.41 -8.18
C HIS A 347 -10.20 0.84 -9.60
N PRO A 348 -9.04 0.61 -10.25
CA PRO A 348 -8.99 0.10 -11.61
C PRO A 348 -9.53 -1.33 -11.72
N SER A 349 -9.87 -1.78 -12.93
CA SER A 349 -10.16 -3.21 -13.15
C SER A 349 -8.90 -4.05 -12.88
N LEU A 350 -9.08 -5.30 -12.42
CA LEU A 350 -7.95 -6.20 -12.15
C LEU A 350 -7.04 -6.38 -13.37
N ARG A 351 -7.62 -6.47 -14.57
CA ARG A 351 -6.85 -6.57 -15.83
C ARG A 351 -5.97 -5.34 -16.05
N HIS A 352 -6.53 -4.14 -15.86
CA HIS A 352 -5.78 -2.91 -16.02
C HIS A 352 -4.70 -2.77 -14.95
N PHE A 353 -5.02 -3.10 -13.70
CA PHE A 353 -4.06 -3.14 -12.59
C PHE A 353 -2.84 -4.01 -12.94
N VAL A 354 -3.06 -5.28 -13.30
CA VAL A 354 -2.01 -6.24 -13.64
C VAL A 354 -1.17 -5.77 -14.83
N ALA A 355 -1.81 -5.27 -15.89
CA ALA A 355 -1.09 -4.77 -17.07
C ALA A 355 -0.16 -3.60 -16.73
N THR A 356 -0.62 -2.65 -15.90
CA THR A 356 0.17 -1.49 -15.51
C THR A 356 1.32 -1.86 -14.58
N ILE A 357 1.11 -2.67 -13.52
CA ILE A 357 2.21 -3.09 -12.65
C ILE A 357 3.24 -3.96 -13.39
N ALA A 358 2.82 -4.74 -14.40
CA ALA A 358 3.72 -5.50 -15.26
C ALA A 358 4.59 -4.57 -16.11
N LYS A 359 3.99 -3.53 -16.71
CA LYS A 359 4.71 -2.50 -17.45
C LYS A 359 5.72 -1.79 -16.56
N MET A 360 5.31 -1.31 -15.38
CA MET A 360 6.19 -0.64 -14.42
C MET A 360 7.36 -1.56 -14.02
N SER A 361 7.07 -2.80 -13.64
CA SER A 361 8.11 -3.76 -13.25
C SER A 361 9.11 -4.05 -14.38
N THR A 362 8.63 -4.13 -15.63
CA THR A 362 9.48 -4.29 -16.82
C THR A 362 10.38 -3.06 -17.03
N GLU A 363 9.86 -1.85 -16.80
CA GLU A 363 10.65 -0.62 -16.88
C GLU A 363 11.73 -0.55 -15.79
N TYR A 364 11.41 -0.96 -14.55
CA TYR A 364 12.38 -1.10 -13.47
C TYR A 364 13.46 -2.13 -13.81
N ALA A 365 13.09 -3.31 -14.35
CA ALA A 365 14.05 -4.34 -14.75
C ALA A 365 14.96 -3.86 -15.90
N ARG A 366 14.41 -3.18 -16.90
CA ARG A 366 15.18 -2.56 -17.99
C ARG A 366 16.13 -1.50 -17.46
N LYS A 367 15.68 -0.65 -16.55
CA LYS A 367 16.52 0.38 -15.90
C LYS A 367 17.66 -0.27 -15.11
N MET A 368 17.38 -1.33 -14.36
CA MET A 368 18.37 -2.13 -13.63
C MET A 368 19.43 -2.71 -14.57
N SER A 369 19.01 -3.34 -15.67
CA SER A 369 19.89 -3.90 -16.70
C SER A 369 20.76 -2.84 -17.38
N ASN A 370 20.16 -1.71 -17.79
CA ASN A 370 20.90 -0.63 -18.43
C ASN A 370 21.96 -0.01 -17.51
N ILE A 371 21.68 0.15 -16.22
CA ILE A 371 22.68 0.61 -15.24
C ILE A 371 23.81 -0.42 -15.09
N THR A 372 23.46 -1.70 -14.97
CA THR A 372 24.46 -2.79 -14.84
C THR A 372 25.39 -2.85 -16.05
N ARG A 373 24.86 -2.62 -17.25
CA ARG A 373 25.61 -2.62 -18.52
C ARG A 373 26.34 -1.30 -18.81
N GLY A 374 26.25 -0.30 -17.92
CA GLY A 374 26.84 1.02 -18.15
C GLY A 374 26.13 1.88 -19.21
N LEU A 375 24.99 1.43 -19.73
CA LEU A 375 24.17 2.16 -20.72
C LEU A 375 23.36 3.31 -20.11
N ARG A 376 23.28 3.36 -18.78
CA ARG A 376 22.62 4.43 -18.02
C ARG A 376 23.44 4.75 -16.78
N GLN A 377 23.71 6.03 -16.54
CA GLN A 377 24.36 6.46 -15.31
C GLN A 377 23.43 6.24 -14.09
N LYS A 378 24.04 5.87 -12.96
CA LYS A 378 23.35 5.80 -11.67
C LYS A 378 22.87 7.21 -11.31
N LYS A 379 21.60 7.36 -10.93
CA LYS A 379 21.12 8.65 -10.40
C LYS A 379 21.91 8.95 -9.13
N LYS A 380 22.39 10.18 -8.96
CA LYS A 380 22.99 10.62 -7.70
C LYS A 380 21.88 10.66 -6.64
N ARG A 381 22.06 9.96 -5.51
CA ARG A 381 21.17 10.14 -4.35
C ARG A 381 21.46 11.54 -3.79
N LEU A 382 20.42 12.21 -3.29
CA LEU A 382 20.61 13.40 -2.48
C LEU A 382 21.58 13.06 -1.33
N PRO A 383 22.35 14.04 -0.83
CA PRO A 383 23.21 13.82 0.34
C PRO A 383 22.41 13.17 1.47
N ARG A 384 23.09 12.36 2.29
CA ARG A 384 22.49 11.78 3.50
C ARG A 384 21.85 12.92 4.29
N ILE A 385 20.61 12.74 4.76
CA ILE A 385 20.00 13.72 5.65
C ILE A 385 20.84 13.70 6.92
N ASP A 386 21.46 14.83 7.26
CA ASP A 386 22.17 14.96 8.52
C ASP A 386 21.16 14.82 9.65
N LEU A 387 21.41 13.86 10.54
CA LEU A 387 20.59 13.69 11.74
C LEU A 387 20.73 14.97 12.58
N PRO A 388 19.65 15.42 13.24
CA PRO A 388 19.76 16.53 14.16
C PRO A 388 20.80 16.17 15.23
N MET A 389 21.68 17.11 15.53
CA MET A 389 22.70 16.92 16.55
C MET A 389 22.01 16.75 17.90
N SER A 390 22.29 15.65 18.60
CA SER A 390 21.78 15.43 19.95
C SER A 390 22.30 16.53 20.88
N PRO A 391 21.41 17.20 21.64
CA PRO A 391 21.81 18.01 22.78
C PRO A 391 22.57 17.16 23.80
N ASP A 392 23.36 17.83 24.64
CA ASP A 392 23.97 17.20 25.80
C ASP A 392 22.91 16.99 26.89
N PHE A 393 22.37 15.77 26.94
CA PHE A 393 21.36 15.39 27.93
C PHE A 393 21.96 15.01 29.28
N ASP A 394 23.27 14.76 29.37
CA ASP A 394 23.94 14.50 30.64
C ASP A 394 24.00 15.78 31.48
N ALA A 395 24.26 16.92 30.83
CA ALA A 395 24.23 18.24 31.45
C ALA A 395 22.83 18.85 31.62
N PHE A 396 21.79 18.26 31.00
CA PHE A 396 20.43 18.79 31.06
C PHE A 396 19.70 18.36 32.34
N GLU A 397 19.30 19.33 33.15
CA GLU A 397 18.42 19.15 34.31
C GLU A 397 16.96 19.39 33.92
N VAL A 398 16.08 18.46 34.32
CA VAL A 398 14.63 18.61 34.12
C VAL A 398 14.13 19.68 35.09
N PRO A 399 13.46 20.75 34.61
CA PRO A 399 12.90 21.77 35.50
C PRO A 399 11.91 21.18 36.51
N ALA A 400 11.91 21.72 37.74
CA ALA A 400 10.98 21.31 38.79
C ALA A 400 9.52 21.50 38.35
N GLU A 401 8.65 20.60 38.80
CA GLU A 401 7.29 20.25 38.33
C GLU A 401 6.27 21.40 38.12
N SER A 402 6.57 22.67 38.43
CA SER A 402 5.63 23.79 38.21
C SER A 402 5.41 24.16 36.73
N ASP A 403 6.18 23.59 35.81
CA ASP A 403 6.01 23.74 34.35
C ASP A 403 5.70 22.42 33.61
N VAL A 404 5.59 21.32 34.36
CA VAL A 404 5.37 19.95 33.86
C VAL A 404 4.09 19.41 34.53
N GLU A 405 2.93 19.89 34.08
CA GLU A 405 1.64 19.37 34.51
C GLU A 405 1.42 17.94 33.96
N ASP A 406 1.95 16.93 34.64
CA ASP A 406 1.67 15.51 34.38
C ASP A 406 1.36 14.78 35.72
N GLU A 407 0.25 15.14 36.38
CA GLU A 407 -0.43 14.16 37.25
C GLU A 407 -1.16 13.14 36.36
N VAL A 408 -0.66 11.92 36.35
CA VAL A 408 -1.26 10.79 35.63
C VAL A 408 -2.42 10.25 36.46
N SER A 409 -3.59 10.87 36.33
CA SER A 409 -4.86 10.23 36.74
C SER A 409 -5.18 9.09 35.79
N SER A 410 -5.38 7.89 36.35
CA SER A 410 -5.90 6.71 35.66
C SER A 410 -7.40 6.87 35.41
N ASP A 411 -7.78 7.70 34.43
CA ASP A 411 -9.16 7.68 33.91
C ASP A 411 -9.23 6.87 32.62
N SER A 412 -10.07 5.84 32.68
CA SER A 412 -10.45 4.96 31.58
C SER A 412 -11.38 5.69 30.63
N ASP A 413 -10.83 6.40 29.65
CA ASP A 413 -11.60 6.94 28.52
C ASP A 413 -11.46 6.02 27.30
N GLU A 414 -12.51 5.24 27.05
CA GLU A 414 -12.78 4.58 25.76
C GLU A 414 -13.03 5.66 24.70
N PHE A 415 -11.99 6.05 23.96
CA PHE A 415 -12.13 6.84 22.73
C PHE A 415 -11.52 6.07 21.55
N LYS A 416 -12.34 5.93 20.50
CA LYS A 416 -12.11 5.11 19.30
C LYS A 416 -10.67 5.21 18.78
N GLU A 417 -10.00 4.06 18.77
CA GLU A 417 -8.75 3.85 18.04
C GLU A 417 -8.99 3.90 16.53
N SER A 418 -8.72 5.04 15.89
CA SER A 418 -8.49 5.10 14.44
C SER A 418 -7.86 6.45 14.06
N ILE A 419 -6.57 6.64 14.36
CA ILE A 419 -5.79 7.77 13.80
C ILE A 419 -4.39 7.32 13.30
N CYS A 420 -4.00 6.06 13.50
CA CYS A 420 -2.78 5.49 12.89
C CYS A 420 -3.06 4.82 11.54
N SER A 421 -4.32 4.59 11.17
CA SER A 421 -4.69 4.12 9.83
C SER A 421 -5.02 5.32 8.95
N SER A 422 -4.52 5.33 7.72
CA SER A 422 -4.94 6.26 6.66
C SER A 422 -6.34 5.95 6.11
N SER A 423 -7.22 5.31 6.90
CA SER A 423 -8.39 4.63 6.36
C SER A 423 -9.69 4.91 7.14
N ASP A 424 -10.14 6.16 7.14
CA ASP A 424 -11.55 6.47 7.43
C ASP A 424 -12.09 7.43 6.36
N VAL A 425 -12.46 6.84 5.22
CA VAL A 425 -13.53 7.38 4.37
C VAL A 425 -14.51 6.21 4.19
N ASP A 426 -15.52 6.18 5.03
CA ASP A 426 -16.63 5.22 4.96
C ASP A 426 -17.61 5.74 3.89
N ASP A 427 -17.54 5.17 2.69
CA ASP A 427 -18.54 5.37 1.64
C ASP A 427 -19.69 4.39 1.90
N THR A 428 -20.61 4.80 2.77
CA THR A 428 -21.90 4.13 2.89
C THR A 428 -22.72 4.42 1.64
N LEU A 429 -22.92 3.38 0.84
CA LEU A 429 -23.95 3.31 -0.19
C LEU A 429 -25.32 3.54 0.45
N ASP A 430 -26.01 4.61 0.06
CA ASP A 430 -27.46 4.59 0.07
C ASP A 430 -28.03 5.26 -1.18
N SER A 431 -29.07 4.61 -1.69
CA SER A 431 -29.73 4.89 -2.96
C SER A 431 -30.97 5.78 -2.79
N ASN A 432 -31.22 6.62 -3.80
CA ASN A 432 -32.46 7.35 -4.15
C ASN A 432 -32.69 8.71 -3.47
N SER A 433 -32.66 9.80 -4.25
CA SER A 433 -33.86 10.41 -4.86
C SER A 433 -33.49 11.68 -5.65
N ASP A 434 -34.26 11.95 -6.70
CA ASP A 434 -34.24 13.11 -7.58
C ASP A 434 -34.29 14.46 -6.83
N ASP A 435 -33.66 15.51 -7.38
CA ASP A 435 -34.28 16.82 -7.66
C ASP A 435 -33.31 17.86 -8.28
N ASP A 436 -33.90 18.74 -9.08
CA ASP A 436 -33.37 19.72 -10.05
C ASP A 436 -32.55 20.92 -9.50
N LEU A 437 -31.50 21.33 -10.26
CA LEU A 437 -31.02 22.68 -10.71
C LEU A 437 -31.04 23.94 -9.76
N PRO A 438 -30.42 25.11 -10.07
CA PRO A 438 -29.47 25.50 -11.14
C PRO A 438 -28.23 26.37 -10.71
N SER A 439 -27.34 26.56 -11.70
CA SER A 439 -26.34 27.61 -11.99
C SER A 439 -26.19 28.87 -11.10
N GLY A 440 -24.92 29.24 -10.86
CA GLY A 440 -24.49 30.60 -10.50
C GLY A 440 -23.00 30.83 -10.79
N GLU A 441 -22.70 31.68 -11.76
CA GLU A 441 -21.36 32.20 -12.09
C GLU A 441 -20.80 33.08 -10.98
N VAL A 442 -19.50 32.96 -10.65
CA VAL A 442 -18.73 34.05 -10.02
C VAL A 442 -17.33 34.10 -10.64
N VAL A 443 -17.01 35.30 -11.12
CA VAL A 443 -15.79 35.76 -11.79
C VAL A 443 -14.61 35.79 -10.80
N VAL A 444 -13.45 35.28 -11.21
CA VAL A 444 -12.17 35.41 -10.46
C VAL A 444 -11.21 36.27 -11.28
N GLU A 445 -10.85 37.43 -10.72
CA GLU A 445 -9.88 38.37 -11.26
C GLU A 445 -8.45 37.88 -10.93
N SER A 446 -7.62 37.78 -11.97
CA SER A 446 -6.26 37.22 -11.92
C SER A 446 -5.23 38.31 -11.63
N LEU A 447 -4.31 38.08 -10.70
CA LEU A 447 -3.06 38.84 -10.58
C LEU A 447 -1.92 37.85 -10.33
N GLU A 448 -1.00 37.80 -11.31
CA GLU A 448 0.24 37.03 -11.31
C GLU A 448 1.35 37.69 -10.46
N PRO A 449 2.43 36.96 -10.11
CA PRO A 449 3.23 37.18 -8.91
C PRO A 449 4.59 37.84 -9.14
N GLU A 450 5.14 38.44 -8.08
CA GLU A 450 6.55 38.81 -7.96
C GLU A 450 7.33 37.85 -7.03
N THR A 451 8.62 37.81 -7.26
CA THR A 451 9.60 36.73 -7.04
C THR A 451 10.30 36.69 -5.67
N GLU A 452 10.80 35.47 -5.36
CA GLU A 452 11.99 35.09 -4.54
C GLU A 452 11.94 35.17 -2.99
N GLN A 453 12.09 34.00 -2.33
CA GLN A 453 13.32 33.60 -1.60
C GLN A 453 13.24 32.21 -0.95
N HIS A 454 14.38 31.54 -0.96
CA HIS A 454 14.64 30.17 -0.48
C HIS A 454 14.21 29.90 0.97
N ALA A 455 13.33 28.92 1.16
CA ALA A 455 13.18 28.17 2.40
C ALA A 455 13.04 26.69 2.04
N VAL A 456 13.91 25.84 2.60
CA VAL A 456 13.71 24.37 2.60
C VAL A 456 12.64 24.08 3.66
N GLY A 457 11.40 24.48 3.36
CA GLY A 457 10.22 24.14 4.12
C GLY A 457 9.76 22.75 3.72
N TYR A 458 9.42 21.92 4.71
CA TYR A 458 8.65 20.71 4.45
C TYR A 458 7.23 21.14 4.11
N ASP A 459 6.90 21.11 2.82
CA ASP A 459 5.57 21.40 2.34
C ASP A 459 4.64 20.20 2.69
N PHE A 460 3.75 20.43 3.66
CA PHE A 460 2.66 19.52 4.03
C PHE A 460 1.31 20.00 3.48
N SER A 461 1.30 21.04 2.65
CA SER A 461 0.12 21.45 1.90
C SER A 461 0.05 20.62 0.63
N LEU A 462 -0.99 19.81 0.49
CA LEU A 462 -1.67 19.49 -0.79
C LEU A 462 -2.76 18.45 -0.50
N ASP A 463 -3.81 18.90 0.17
CA ASP A 463 -5.16 18.34 0.08
C ASP A 463 -6.10 19.49 -0.33
N TYR A 464 -5.93 20.00 -1.54
CA TYR A 464 -7.01 20.70 -2.24
C TYR A 464 -6.80 20.61 -3.75
N SER A 465 -7.82 20.08 -4.43
CA SER A 465 -7.89 19.88 -5.87
C SER A 465 -7.99 21.20 -6.64
N GLY A 466 -7.16 21.35 -7.67
CA GLY A 466 -7.34 22.31 -8.75
C GLY A 466 -6.69 21.75 -10.01
N SER A 467 -7.51 21.29 -10.95
CA SER A 467 -7.10 20.82 -12.26
C SER A 467 -6.74 22.02 -13.14
N GLU A 468 -5.48 22.14 -13.55
CA GLU A 468 -5.08 23.02 -14.65
C GLU A 468 -4.59 22.16 -15.83
N ASP A 469 -5.27 22.37 -16.94
CA ASP A 469 -5.14 21.72 -18.23
C ASP A 469 -3.99 22.40 -18.99
N TYR A 470 -2.93 21.66 -19.33
CA TYR A 470 -1.89 22.14 -20.25
C TYR A 470 -2.17 21.57 -21.63
N GLY A 471 -2.80 22.39 -22.48
CA GLY A 471 -2.97 22.12 -23.90
C GLY A 471 -1.65 22.30 -24.65
N GLU A 472 -1.30 21.26 -25.43
CA GLU A 472 -0.19 21.25 -26.39
C GLU A 472 -0.38 22.31 -27.49
N GLU A 473 0.69 23.06 -27.74
CA GLU A 473 0.87 23.87 -28.95
C GLU A 473 0.89 22.96 -30.19
N THR A 474 -0.08 23.12 -31.08
CA THR A 474 0.02 22.68 -32.47
C THR A 474 0.52 23.84 -33.33
N SER A 475 1.68 23.64 -33.95
CA SER A 475 2.23 24.45 -35.02
C SER A 475 1.35 24.41 -36.27
N ASP A 476 0.93 25.57 -36.77
CA ASP A 476 0.55 25.79 -38.17
C ASP A 476 0.79 27.27 -38.56
N ASN A 477 2.00 27.53 -39.07
CA ASN A 477 2.35 28.35 -40.26
C ASN A 477 3.85 28.68 -40.28
#